data_AF-A0A095TZ01-F1
#
_entry.id   AF-A0A095TZ01-F1
#
_cell.length_a   1.000
_cell.length_b   1.000
_cell.length_c   1.000
_cell.angle_alpha   90.00
_cell.angle_beta   90.00
_cell.angle_gamma   90.00
#
_symmetry.space_group_name_H-M   'P 1'
#
loop_
_entity.id
_entity.type
_entity.pdbx_description
1 polymer ?
#
loop_
_entity_poly.entity_id
_entity_poly.type
_entity_poly.pdbx_seq_one_letter_code
_entity_poly.pdbx_strand_id
1 'polypeptide(L)' 'MEDKKIMDYVVIDYNNTSSSLRNEVLEYIKKGYVPLGGSTSVYRGNGVNYYIQTMVKYE' A
#
# COMPACT_ATOMS: atom_id res chain seq x y z
N MET A 1 -10.21 -3.66 -21.73
CA MET A 1 -8.99 -3.52 -20.92
C MET A 1 -8.10 -4.69 -21.28
N GLU A 2 -6.82 -4.47 -21.56
CA GLU A 2 -5.87 -5.59 -21.72
C GLU A 2 -5.73 -6.33 -20.38
N ASP A 3 -5.71 -7.66 -20.44
CA ASP A 3 -5.40 -8.51 -19.30
C ASP A 3 -3.91 -8.40 -19.00
N LYS A 4 -3.56 -7.42 -18.16
CA LYS A 4 -2.19 -7.27 -17.68
C LYS A 4 -1.87 -8.31 -16.63
N LYS A 5 -0.80 -9.08 -16.84
CA LYS A 5 -0.30 -10.05 -15.87
C LYS A 5 0.40 -9.32 -14.72
N ILE A 6 0.09 -9.71 -13.49
CA ILE A 6 0.81 -9.24 -12.31
C ILE A 6 2.21 -9.86 -12.33
N MET A 7 3.24 -9.01 -12.39
CA MET A 7 4.64 -9.40 -12.27
C MET A 7 5.09 -9.52 -10.83
N ASP A 8 4.60 -8.61 -9.99
CA ASP A 8 5.04 -8.47 -8.61
C ASP A 8 3.94 -7.86 -7.73
N TYR A 9 4.01 -8.11 -6.42
CA TYR A 9 3.09 -7.56 -5.43
C TYR A 9 3.82 -7.23 -4.13
N VAL A 10 3.36 -6.18 -3.46
CA VAL A 10 3.87 -5.76 -2.16
C VAL A 10 2.73 -5.41 -1.21
N VAL A 11 2.95 -5.68 0.07
CA VAL A 11 2.08 -5.24 1.17
C VAL A 11 2.92 -4.31 2.03
N ILE A 12 2.49 -3.06 2.12
CA ILE A 12 3.12 -2.05 2.97
C ILE A 12 2.31 -1.98 4.25
N ASP A 13 2.98 -2.18 5.38
CA ASP A 13 2.36 -2.22 6.69
C ASP A 13 3.04 -1.24 7.66
N TYR A 14 2.26 -0.42 8.37
CA TYR A 14 2.84 0.65 9.18
C TYR A 14 2.11 0.85 10.51
N ASN A 15 2.88 0.81 11.60
CA ASN A 15 2.38 0.84 12.98
C ASN A 15 2.15 2.26 13.55
N ASN A 16 2.61 3.34 12.89
CA ASN A 16 2.41 4.70 13.40
C ASN A 16 2.62 5.81 12.35
N THR A 17 1.80 6.86 12.42
CA THR A 17 1.73 8.09 11.60
C THR A 17 1.59 7.92 10.08
N SER A 18 0.50 8.49 9.53
CA SER A 18 0.14 8.45 8.10
C SER A 18 1.22 9.00 7.14
N SER A 19 2.12 9.86 7.63
CA SER A 19 3.15 10.52 6.82
C SER A 19 4.20 9.54 6.29
N SER A 20 4.61 8.55 7.10
CA SER A 20 5.63 7.58 6.73
C SER A 20 5.11 6.58 5.71
N LEU A 21 3.90 6.06 5.95
CA LEU A 21 3.19 5.22 4.99
C LEU A 21 3.01 5.93 3.64
N ARG A 22 2.64 7.22 3.65
CA ARG A 22 2.46 8.00 2.42
C ARG A 22 3.76 8.06 1.61
N ASN A 23 4.90 8.30 2.27
CA ASN A 23 6.19 8.38 1.58
C ASN A 23 6.56 7.02 0.95
N GLU A 24 6.37 5.92 1.66
CA GLU A 24 6.68 4.59 1.16
C GLU A 24 5.77 4.19 -0.01
N VAL A 25 4.46 4.44 0.09
CA VAL A 25 3.51 4.25 -1.02
C VAL A 25 3.95 5.07 -2.25
N LEU A 26 4.38 6.32 -2.07
CA LEU A 26 4.87 7.16 -3.15
C LEU A 26 6.16 6.62 -3.78
N GLU A 27 7.06 6.02 -3.01
CA GLU A 27 8.25 5.36 -3.53
C GLU A 27 7.92 4.14 -4.40
N TYR A 28 6.95 3.32 -3.97
CA TYR A 28 6.50 2.18 -4.76
C TYR A 28 5.76 2.62 -6.03
N ILE A 29 4.97 3.70 -5.98
CA ILE A 29 4.37 4.30 -7.19
C ILE A 29 5.47 4.70 -8.20
N LYS A 30 6.55 5.35 -7.74
CA LYS A 30 7.70 5.72 -8.61
C LYS A 30 8.40 4.49 -9.22
N LYS A 31 8.35 3.33 -8.57
CA LYS A 31 8.89 2.05 -9.06
C LYS A 31 7.94 1.31 -10.03
N GLY A 32 6.76 1.89 -10.31
CA GLY A 32 5.76 1.35 -11.23
C GLY A 32 4.70 0.46 -10.58
N TYR A 33 4.56 0.49 -9.25
CA TYR A 33 3.49 -0.22 -8.57
C TYR A 33 2.20 0.60 -8.56
N VAL A 34 1.07 -0.09 -8.58
CA VAL A 34 -0.28 0.46 -8.57
C VAL A 34 -0.98 0.00 -7.30
N PRO A 35 -1.56 0.90 -6.50
CA PRO A 35 -2.38 0.53 -5.35
C PRO A 35 -3.62 -0.26 -5.79
N LEU A 36 -3.92 -1.37 -5.13
CA LEU A 36 -5.12 -2.18 -5.42
C LEU A 36 -6.43 -1.64 -4.81
N GLY A 37 -6.42 -0.41 -4.30
CA GLY A 37 -7.54 0.14 -3.52
C GLY A 37 -7.72 -0.55 -2.16
N GLY A 38 -8.50 0.06 -1.26
CA GLY A 38 -8.88 -0.57 0.01
C GLY A 38 -7.82 -0.54 1.11
N SER A 39 -7.10 0.58 1.30
CA SER A 39 -6.23 0.71 2.48
C SER A 39 -7.04 0.48 3.76
N THR A 40 -6.60 -0.48 4.57
CA THR A 40 -7.28 -0.83 5.81
C THR A 40 -6.61 -0.12 6.97
N SER A 41 -7.42 0.59 7.75
CA SER A 41 -7.02 1.20 9.03
C SER A 41 -7.47 0.28 10.16
N VAL A 42 -6.55 -0.24 10.96
CA VAL A 42 -6.89 -1.06 12.13
C VAL A 42 -6.77 -0.23 13.41
N TYR A 43 -7.87 -0.10 14.15
CA TYR A 43 -7.92 0.59 15.43
C TYR A 43 -7.67 -0.39 16.58
N ARG A 44 -6.84 0.00 17.55
CA ARG A 44 -6.56 -0.82 18.76
C ARG A 44 -6.59 0.06 20.01
N GLY A 45 -7.76 0.22 20.62
CA GLY A 45 -7.96 0.83 21.95
C GLY A 45 -7.63 2.33 22.12
N ASN A 46 -6.54 2.84 21.52
CA ASN A 46 -5.94 4.15 21.77
C ASN A 46 -5.65 4.97 20.48
N GLY A 47 -6.15 4.57 19.31
CA GLY A 47 -5.92 5.24 18.02
C GLY A 47 -5.89 4.30 16.81
N VAL A 48 -5.59 4.82 15.61
CA VAL A 48 -5.19 3.99 14.46
C VAL A 48 -3.80 3.48 14.76
N ASN A 49 -3.66 2.18 14.96
CA ASN A 49 -2.37 1.57 15.25
C ASN A 49 -1.76 0.92 14.01
N TYR A 50 -2.50 0.79 12.92
CA TYR A 50 -1.97 0.10 11.75
C TYR A 50 -2.64 0.53 10.46
N TYR A 51 -1.82 0.75 9.43
CA TYR A 51 -2.27 0.93 8.05
C TYR A 51 -1.67 -0.16 7.18
N ILE A 52 -2.49 -0.69 6.27
CA ILE A 52 -2.05 -1.67 5.27
C ILE A 52 -2.41 -1.14 3.89
N GLN A 53 -1.44 -1.13 2.97
CA GLN A 53 -1.65 -0.85 1.55
C GLN A 53 -1.08 -1.99 0.72
N THR A 54 -1.93 -2.61 -0.10
CA THR A 54 -1.50 -3.61 -1.09
C THR A 54 -1.25 -2.93 -2.44
N MET A 55 -0.16 -3.25 -3.11
CA MET A 55 0.19 -2.71 -4.42
C MET A 55 0.71 -3.81 -5.34
N VAL A 56 0.51 -3.65 -6.64
CA VAL A 56 0.97 -4.61 -7.66
C VAL A 56 1.72 -3.91 -8.78
N LYS A 57 2.62 -4.64 -9.43
CA LYS A 57 3.29 -4.22 -10.66
C LYS A 57 2.86 -5.14 -11.79
N TYR A 58 2.52 -4.55 -12.92
CA TYR A 58 2.10 -5.26 -14.12
C TYR A 58 3.23 -5.33 -15.15
N GLU A 59 3.15 -6.31 -16.06
CA GLU A 59 3.96 -6.36 -17.30
C GLU A 59 3.72 -5.14 -18.19
#